data_AF-A0A2W7Q0K2-F1
#
_entry.id   AF-A0A2W7Q0K2-F1
#
_cell.length_a   1.000
_cell.length_b   1.000
_cell.length_c   1.000
_cell.angle_alpha   90.00
_cell.angle_beta   90.00
_cell.angle_gamma   90.00
#
_symmetry.space_group_name_H-M   'P 1'
#
loop_
_entity.id
_entity.type
_entity.pdbx_description
1 polymer ?
#
loop_
_entity_poly.entity_id
_entity_poly.type
_entity_poly.pdbx_seq_one_letter_code
_entity_poly.pdbx_strand_id
1 'polypeptide(L)' 'MEVLAILIPVSLFLGLLGLGAFVWTLRKGMYDDPDGDSQRILDTRYDDKPKPMPKDDD' A
#
# COMPACT_ATOMS: atom_id res chain seq x y z
N MET A 1 -17.17 -23.84 -26.68
CA MET A 1 -18.19 -23.61 -25.65
C MET A 1 -17.77 -24.13 -24.27
N GLU A 2 -17.05 -25.25 -24.15
CA GLU A 2 -16.51 -25.72 -22.85
C GLU A 2 -15.58 -24.70 -22.15
N VAL A 3 -14.67 -24.06 -22.90
CA VAL A 3 -13.74 -23.09 -22.31
C VAL A 3 -14.46 -21.91 -21.65
N LEU A 4 -15.55 -21.42 -22.25
CA LEU A 4 -16.33 -20.33 -21.66
C LEU A 4 -16.98 -20.74 -20.32
N ALA A 5 -17.37 -22.02 -20.18
CA ALA A 5 -17.93 -22.53 -18.93
C ALA A 5 -16.93 -22.52 -17.77
N ILE A 6 -15.63 -22.55 -18.05
CA ILE A 6 -14.56 -22.43 -17.04
C ILE A 6 -14.13 -20.97 -16.88
N LEU A 7 -13.96 -20.24 -17.98
CA LEU A 7 -13.46 -18.87 -17.93
C LEU A 7 -14.43 -17.92 -17.22
N ILE A 8 -15.74 -18.02 -17.47
CA ILE A 8 -16.73 -17.15 -16.83
C ILE A 8 -16.65 -17.20 -15.28
N PRO A 9 -16.74 -18.39 -14.63
CA PRO A 9 -16.64 -18.45 -13.17
C PRO A 9 -15.25 -18.07 -12.66
N VAL A 10 -14.17 -18.39 -13.39
CA VAL A 10 -12.81 -17.96 -13.02
C VAL A 10 -12.68 -16.44 -13.05
N SER A 11 -13.20 -15.78 -14.10
CA SER A 11 -13.20 -14.32 -14.22
C SER A 11 -14.00 -13.65 -13.09
N LEU A 12 -15.19 -14.18 -12.78
CA LEU A 12 -16.01 -13.66 -11.68
C LEU A 12 -15.31 -13.84 -10.33
N PHE A 13 -14.71 -15.01 -10.09
CA PHE A 13 -13.96 -15.28 -8.87
C PHE A 13 -12.78 -14.33 -8.72
N LEU A 14 -11.97 -14.14 -9.77
CA LEU A 14 -10.86 -13.19 -9.78
C LEU A 14 -11.32 -11.75 -9.56
N GLY A 15 -12.44 -11.35 -10.17
CA GLY A 15 -13.03 -10.02 -9.95
C GLY A 15 -13.46 -9.81 -8.50
N LEU A 16 -14.13 -10.80 -7.89
CA LEU A 16 -14.52 -10.76 -6.47
C LEU A 16 -13.32 -10.77 -5.54
N LEU A 17 -12.29 -11.56 -5.85
CA LEU A 17 -11.02 -11.59 -5.10
C LEU A 17 -10.35 -10.21 -5.12
N GLY A 18 -10.25 -9.60 -6.30
CA GLY A 18 -9.68 -8.26 -6.45
C GLY A 18 -10.48 -7.21 -5.69
N LEU A 19 -11.81 -7.24 -5.78
CA LEU A 19 -12.68 -6.31 -5.04
C LEU A 19 -12.56 -6.51 -3.52
N GLY A 20 -12.54 -7.75 -3.06
CA GLY A 20 -12.38 -8.09 -1.64
C GLY A 20 -11.03 -7.65 -1.09
N ALA A 21 -9.95 -7.89 -1.85
CA ALA A 21 -8.62 -7.40 -1.51
C ALA A 21 -8.57 -5.87 -1.45
N PHE A 22 -9.19 -5.18 -2.41
CA PHE A 22 -9.26 -3.71 -2.44
C PHE A 22 -10.00 -3.14 -1.22
N VAL A 23 -11.15 -3.72 -0.85
CA VAL A 23 -11.87 -3.29 0.36
C VAL A 23 -11.05 -3.58 1.62
N TRP A 24 -10.31 -4.70 1.64
CA TRP A 24 -9.43 -5.03 2.76
C TRP A 24 -8.28 -4.04 2.93
N THR A 25 -7.62 -3.62 1.84
CA THR A 25 -6.52 -2.63 1.90
C THR A 25 -7.01 -1.26 2.39
N LEU A 26 -8.21 -0.84 1.94
CA LEU A 26 -8.86 0.38 2.44
C LEU A 26 -9.14 0.28 3.95
N ARG A 27 -9.69 -0.84 4.44
CA ARG A 27 -9.97 -1.03 5.88
C ARG A 27 -8.71 -1.14 6.73
N LYS A 28 -7.59 -1.57 6.14
CA LYS A 28 -6.28 -1.67 6.80
C LYS A 28 -5.57 -0.32 6.95
N GLY A 29 -6.13 0.78 6.43
CA GLY A 29 -5.49 2.10 6.50
C GLY A 29 -4.22 2.20 5.67
N MET A 30 -4.01 1.31 4.69
CA MET A 30 -2.80 1.31 3.85
C MET A 30 -2.65 2.57 3.00
N TYR A 31 -3.72 3.36 2.85
CA TYR A 31 -3.75 4.60 2.09
C TYR A 31 -3.95 5.83 2.97
N ASP A 32 -3.79 5.71 4.30
CA ASP A 32 -4.03 6.82 5.23
C ASP A 32 -2.88 7.84 5.23
N ASP A 33 -1.67 7.46 4.79
CA ASP A 33 -0.51 8.37 4.71
C ASP A 33 0.36 8.24 3.44
N PRO A 34 -0.21 8.36 2.22
CA PRO A 34 0.57 8.40 0.98
C PRO A 34 1.40 9.69 0.85
N ASP A 35 0.94 10.77 1.50
CA ASP A 35 1.60 12.06 1.49
C ASP A 35 2.84 12.08 2.39
N GLY A 36 2.80 11.48 3.59
CA GLY A 36 3.95 11.40 4.50
C GLY A 36 5.13 10.62 3.94
N ASP A 37 4.88 9.52 3.22
CA ASP A 37 5.93 8.77 2.51
C ASP A 37 6.55 9.59 1.37
N SER A 38 5.73 10.29 0.58
CA SER A 38 6.18 11.14 -0.53
C SER A 38 6.90 12.42 -0.05
N GLN A 39 6.47 13.00 1.07
CA GLN A 39 7.12 14.16 1.68
C GLN A 39 8.47 13.79 2.28
N ARG A 40 8.60 12.58 2.84
CA ARG A 40 9.88 12.08 3.37
C ARG A 40 10.95 11.86 2.30
N ILE A 41 10.57 11.43 1.09
CA ILE A 41 11.58 11.21 0.02
C ILE A 41 12.06 12.53 -0.61
N LEU A 42 11.32 13.62 -0.44
CA LEU A 42 11.72 14.97 -0.84
C LEU A 42 12.34 15.78 0.32
N ASP A 43 12.44 15.20 1.52
CA ASP A 43 12.97 15.86 2.70
C ASP A 43 14.50 15.86 2.70
N THR A 44 15.09 16.95 2.23
CA THR A 44 16.55 17.10 2.07
C THR A 44 17.29 17.43 3.38
N ARG A 45 16.58 17.59 4.50
CA ARG A 45 17.16 18.09 5.78
C ARG A 45 18.31 17.22 6.32
N TYR A 46 18.38 15.96 5.92
CA TYR A 46 19.38 14.99 6.37
C TYR A 46 20.11 14.29 5.20
N ASP A 47 20.06 14.84 3.98
CA ASP A 47 20.76 14.27 2.81
C ASP A 47 22.28 14.31 3.00
N ASP A 48 22.80 15.43 3.51
CA ASP A 48 24.24 15.60 3.70
C ASP A 48 24.77 14.87 4.94
N LYS A 49 23.93 14.69 5.97
CA LYS A 49 24.31 14.14 7.28
C LYS A 49 23.12 13.46 7.97
N PRO A 50 23.31 12.27 8.59
CA PRO A 50 22.24 11.56 9.27
C PRO A 50 21.67 12.35 10.45
N LYS A 51 20.41 12.09 10.79
CA LYS A 51 19.73 12.73 11.93
C LYS A 51 20.52 12.50 13.23
N PRO A 52 20.78 13.56 14.03
CA PRO A 52 21.46 13.40 15.31
C PRO A 52 20.63 12.51 16.23
N MET A 53 21.32 11.63 16.96
CA MET A 53 20.68 10.73 17.92
C MET A 53 19.96 11.56 18.99
N PRO A 54 18.74 11.15 19.42
CA PRO A 54 18.09 11.79 20.55
C PRO A 54 19.06 11.81 21.72
N LYS A 55 19.17 12.96 22.41
CA LYS A 55 19.86 12.96 23.69
C LYS A 55 18.94 12.24 24.66
N ASP A 56 19.44 11.14 25.22
CA ASP A 56 18.88 10.58 26.43
C ASP A 56 19.10 11.64 27.51
N ASP A 57 18.07 12.45 27.76
CA ASP A 57 18.03 13.37 28.89
C ASP A 57 17.75 12.52 30.14
N ASP A 58 18.83 12.03 30.78
CA ASP A 58 18.82 11.43 32.13
C ASP A 58 18.43 12.44 33.21
#